data_AF-A0A3C0GQC3-F1
#
_entry.id   AF-A0A3C0GQC3-F1
#
_cell.length_a   1.000
_cell.length_b   1.000
_cell.length_c   1.000
_cell.angle_alpha   90.00
_cell.angle_beta   90.00
_cell.angle_gamma   90.00
#
_symmetry.space_group_name_H-M   'P 1'
#
loop_
_entity.id
_entity.type
_entity.pdbx_description
1 polymer ?
#
loop_
_entity_poly.entity_id
_entity_poly.type
_entity_poly.pdbx_seq_one_letter_code
_entity_poly.pdbx_strand_id
1 'polypeptide(L)'
;MLYQLHELTRNMLAPWVHQAQANAKFFANQGHWWSQMPGADRLAAVNELFHRIGKDYEKPEWGINEIEVDGERVPIVVHEEVSKPFCKLLRFKRHSNEADQLHTMLNQPFVLVVAP
;
A
#
# COMPACT_ATOMS: atom_id res chain seq x y z
N MET A 1 -3.57 6.23 21.63
CA MET A 1 -3.08 7.63 21.71
C MET A 1 -2.17 8.01 20.54
N LEU A 2 -0.95 7.46 20.39
CA LEU A 2 -0.04 7.85 19.28
C LEU A 2 -0.66 7.70 17.88
N TYR A 3 -1.35 6.60 17.61
CA TYR A 3 -2.08 6.38 16.35
C TYR A 3 -3.18 7.42 16.11
N GLN A 4 -3.93 7.81 17.16
CA GLN A 4 -4.99 8.81 17.03
C GLN A 4 -4.43 10.20 16.73
N LEU A 5 -3.27 10.55 17.32
CA LEU A 5 -2.58 11.80 16.98
C LEU A 5 -2.09 11.78 15.53
N HIS A 6 -1.55 10.65 15.07
CA HIS A 6 -1.15 10.47 13.68
C HIS A 6 -2.34 10.63 12.71
N GLU A 7 -3.45 9.94 12.96
CA GLU A 7 -4.69 10.06 12.18
C GLU A 7 -5.22 11.49 12.19
N LEU A 8 -5.21 12.17 13.34
CA LEU A 8 -5.61 13.57 13.44
C LEU A 8 -4.74 14.46 12.54
N THR A 9 -3.41 14.32 12.62
CA THR A 9 -2.50 15.09 11.76
C THR A 9 -2.71 14.79 10.28
N ARG A 10 -2.93 13.54 9.90
CA ARG A 10 -3.20 13.15 8.51
C ARG A 10 -4.49 13.79 7.99
N ASN A 11 -5.57 13.67 8.78
CA ASN A 11 -6.88 14.22 8.42
C ASN A 11 -6.88 15.76 8.35
N MET A 12 -6.12 16.43 9.22
CA MET A 12 -5.97 17.89 9.17
C MET A 12 -5.21 18.34 7.91
N LEU A 13 -4.21 17.57 7.45
CA LEU A 13 -3.40 17.90 6.29
C LEU A 13 -4.04 17.51 4.95
N ALA A 14 -4.99 16.55 4.95
CA ALA A 14 -5.62 16.01 3.74
C ALA A 14 -6.10 17.07 2.72
N PRO A 15 -6.78 18.18 3.10
CA PRO A 15 -7.21 19.20 2.14
C PRO A 15 -6.04 19.81 1.36
N TRP A 16 -4.93 20.09 2.05
CA TRP A 16 -3.74 20.65 1.43
C TRP A 16 -3.03 19.63 0.53
N VAL A 17 -2.99 18.36 0.93
CA VAL A 17 -2.41 17.27 0.14
C VAL A 17 -3.14 17.09 -1.18
N HIS A 18 -4.48 17.14 -1.17
CA HIS A 18 -5.29 17.06 -2.38
C HIS A 18 -5.05 18.26 -3.29
N GLN A 19 -4.95 19.46 -2.73
CA GLN A 19 -4.68 20.68 -3.51
C GLN A 19 -3.27 20.72 -4.09
N ALA A 20 -2.28 20.15 -3.39
CA ALA A 20 -0.89 20.17 -3.83
C ALA A 20 -0.67 19.51 -5.20
N GLN A 21 -1.43 18.47 -5.54
CA GLN A 21 -1.35 17.86 -6.88
C GLN A 21 -1.77 18.84 -7.99
N ALA A 22 -2.81 19.64 -7.74
CA ALA A 22 -3.26 20.66 -8.69
C ALA A 22 -2.23 21.79 -8.80
N ASN A 23 -1.68 22.24 -7.69
CA ASN A 23 -0.62 23.25 -7.67
C ASN A 23 0.62 22.79 -8.43
N ALA A 24 1.05 21.54 -8.24
CA ALA A 24 2.19 20.98 -8.96
C ALA A 24 1.97 21.03 -10.48
N LYS A 25 0.79 20.63 -10.96
CA LYS A 25 0.44 20.71 -12.38
C LYS A 25 0.33 22.15 -12.89
N PHE A 26 -0.20 23.06 -12.07
CA PHE A 26 -0.31 24.47 -12.42
C PHE A 26 1.07 25.07 -12.66
N PHE A 27 1.99 24.98 -11.71
CA PHE A 27 3.33 25.55 -11.86
C PHE A 27 4.20 24.83 -12.90
N ALA A 28 3.94 23.57 -13.21
CA ALA A 28 4.71 22.80 -14.21
C ALA A 28 4.24 23.00 -15.67
N ASN A 29 3.00 23.44 -15.90
CA ASN A 29 2.44 23.49 -17.26
C ASN A 29 2.80 24.81 -17.97
N GLN A 30 3.52 24.74 -19.10
CA GLN A 30 4.12 25.88 -19.81
C GLN A 30 3.13 26.81 -20.56
N GLY A 31 1.83 26.75 -20.23
CA GLY A 31 0.78 27.51 -20.92
C GLY A 31 0.45 28.90 -20.35
N HIS A 32 1.13 29.38 -19.31
CA HIS A 32 0.76 30.62 -18.62
C HIS A 32 1.95 31.25 -17.87
N TRP A 33 1.82 32.52 -17.47
CA TRP A 33 2.92 33.28 -16.84
C TRP A 33 3.38 32.63 -15.52
N TRP A 34 2.49 32.06 -14.71
CA TRP A 34 2.89 31.48 -13.42
C TRP A 34 3.93 30.36 -13.52
N SER A 35 3.96 29.59 -14.62
CA SER A 35 4.97 28.55 -14.83
C SER A 35 6.32 29.08 -15.33
N GLN A 36 6.40 30.36 -15.71
CA GLN A 36 7.63 31.01 -16.19
C GLN A 36 8.31 31.86 -15.11
N MET A 37 7.71 31.99 -13.92
CA MET A 37 8.30 32.78 -12.85
C MET A 37 9.55 32.10 -12.27
N PRO A 38 10.54 32.88 -11.81
CA PRO A 38 11.72 32.32 -11.15
C PRO A 38 11.32 31.43 -9.97
N GLY A 39 11.72 30.16 -10.03
CA GLY A 39 11.41 29.16 -9.00
C GLY A 39 10.07 28.42 -9.16
N ALA A 40 9.33 28.63 -10.26
CA ALA A 40 8.11 27.88 -10.56
C ALA A 40 8.34 26.36 -10.53
N ASP A 41 9.41 25.87 -11.15
CA ASP A 41 9.78 24.43 -11.14
C ASP A 41 10.00 23.91 -9.71
N ARG A 42 10.63 24.72 -8.84
CA ARG A 42 10.85 24.36 -7.44
C ARG A 42 9.54 24.29 -6.68
N LEU A 43 8.62 25.24 -6.90
CA LEU A 43 7.29 25.21 -6.30
C LEU A 43 6.49 23.99 -6.78
N ALA A 44 6.58 23.64 -8.06
CA ALA A 44 5.96 22.44 -8.60
C ALA A 44 6.49 21.18 -7.90
N ALA A 45 7.81 21.04 -7.81
CA ALA A 45 8.45 19.88 -7.18
C ALA A 45 8.13 19.75 -5.68
N VAL A 46 8.08 20.87 -4.94
CA VAL A 46 7.70 20.86 -3.52
C VAL A 46 6.25 20.41 -3.33
N ASN A 47 5.33 20.92 -4.16
CA ASN A 47 3.93 20.50 -4.12
C ASN A 47 3.77 19.02 -4.51
N GLU A 48 4.52 18.55 -5.50
CA GLU A 48 4.52 17.14 -5.88
C GLU A 48 5.02 16.24 -4.74
N LEU A 49 6.14 16.60 -4.09
CA LEU A 49 6.67 15.88 -2.94
C LEU A 49 5.66 15.87 -1.78
N PHE A 50 5.07 17.01 -1.47
CA PHE A 50 4.06 17.14 -0.41
C PHE A 50 2.84 16.24 -0.69
N HIS A 51 2.37 16.22 -1.94
CA HIS A 51 1.30 15.31 -2.35
C HIS A 51 1.72 13.85 -2.20
N ARG A 52 2.93 13.47 -2.63
CA ARG A 52 3.41 12.07 -2.51
C ARG A 52 3.55 11.60 -1.06
N ILE A 53 4.00 12.47 -0.16
CA ILE A 53 4.16 12.14 1.26
C ILE A 53 2.79 12.04 1.95
N GLY A 54 1.89 12.97 1.64
CA GLY A 54 0.63 13.09 2.38
C GLY A 54 -0.53 12.30 1.78
N LYS A 55 -0.44 11.83 0.53
CA LYS A 55 -1.56 11.11 -0.09
C LYS A 55 -1.76 9.76 0.58
N ASP A 56 -3.02 9.41 0.77
CA ASP A 56 -3.39 8.08 1.20
C ASP A 56 -3.10 7.09 0.07
N TYR A 57 -2.28 6.09 0.38
CA TYR A 57 -2.13 4.92 -0.45
C TYR A 57 -3.06 3.85 0.10
N GLU A 58 -4.10 3.53 -0.67
CA GLU A 58 -4.89 2.35 -0.37
C GLU A 58 -4.00 1.11 -0.50
N LYS A 59 -4.13 0.21 0.46
CA LYS A 59 -3.40 -1.06 0.41
C LYS A 59 -3.96 -1.87 -0.77
N PRO A 60 -3.13 -2.21 -1.77
CA PRO A 60 -3.61 -3.04 -2.87
C PRO A 60 -3.97 -4.44 -2.36
N GLU A 61 -4.89 -5.08 -3.06
CA GLU A 61 -5.16 -6.50 -2.83
C GLU A 61 -3.95 -7.34 -3.22
N TRP A 62 -3.75 -8.47 -2.52
CA TRP A 62 -2.64 -9.38 -2.83
C TRP A 62 -2.81 -10.07 -4.19
N GLY A 63 -4.06 -10.32 -4.61
CA GLY A 63 -4.35 -11.02 -5.87
C GLY A 63 -3.91 -12.49 -5.91
N ILE A 64 -3.63 -13.10 -4.74
CA ILE A 64 -3.20 -14.50 -4.62
C ILE A 64 -4.40 -15.35 -4.18
N ASN A 65 -5.15 -15.85 -5.15
CA ASN A 65 -6.34 -16.67 -4.91
C ASN A 65 -6.07 -18.18 -5.04
N GLU A 66 -5.11 -18.55 -5.88
CA GLU A 66 -4.70 -19.94 -6.13
C GLU A 66 -3.20 -20.01 -6.45
N ILE A 67 -2.61 -21.16 -6.20
CA ILE A 67 -1.24 -21.51 -6.62
C ILE A 67 -1.25 -22.88 -7.28
N GLU A 68 -0.25 -23.13 -8.12
CA GLU A 68 0.01 -24.45 -8.66
C GLU A 68 1.05 -25.17 -7.79
N VAL A 69 0.72 -26.38 -7.33
CA VAL A 69 1.62 -27.27 -6.58
C VAL A 69 1.57 -28.63 -7.25
N ASP A 70 2.70 -29.13 -7.74
CA ASP A 70 2.82 -30.44 -8.39
C ASP A 70 1.79 -30.69 -9.53
N GLY A 71 1.44 -29.64 -10.27
CA GLY A 71 0.47 -29.69 -11.39
C GLY A 71 -1.00 -29.53 -10.98
N GLU A 72 -1.29 -29.34 -9.69
CA GLU A 72 -2.63 -29.12 -9.17
C GLU A 72 -2.84 -27.68 -8.68
N ARG A 73 -4.04 -27.15 -8.92
CA ARG A 73 -4.43 -25.82 -8.45
C ARG A 73 -4.99 -25.89 -7.03
N VAL A 74 -4.27 -25.27 -6.10
CA VAL A 74 -4.62 -25.22 -4.69
C VAL A 74 -5.10 -23.80 -4.34
N PRO A 75 -6.34 -23.64 -3.85
CA PRO A 75 -6.85 -22.34 -3.43
C PRO A 75 -6.13 -21.82 -2.17
N ILE A 76 -5.95 -20.50 -2.10
CA ILE A 76 -5.37 -19.79 -0.97
C ILE A 76 -6.41 -18.88 -0.34
N VAL A 77 -6.50 -18.96 0.98
CA VAL A 77 -7.29 -18.04 1.80
C VAL A 77 -6.34 -17.22 2.69
N VAL A 78 -6.49 -15.90 2.64
CA VAL A 78 -5.70 -14.98 3.47
C VAL A 78 -6.43 -14.79 4.80
N HIS A 79 -5.75 -15.13 5.89
CA HIS A 79 -6.23 -14.92 7.25
C HIS A 79 -5.41 -13.82 7.95
N GLU A 80 -6.08 -12.91 8.65
CA GLU A 80 -5.43 -11.97 9.57
C GLU A 80 -5.29 -12.66 10.93
N GLU A 81 -4.07 -13.10 11.27
CA GLU A 81 -3.79 -13.81 12.53
C GLU A 81 -3.57 -12.84 13.68
N VAL A 82 -2.96 -11.68 13.41
CA VAL A 82 -2.72 -10.63 14.41
C VAL A 82 -2.93 -9.25 13.78
N SER A 83 -3.68 -8.40 14.49
CA SER A 83 -3.88 -7.00 14.13
C SER A 83 -3.24 -6.09 15.17
N LYS A 84 -2.30 -5.24 14.75
CA LYS A 84 -1.72 -4.16 15.56
C LYS A 84 -1.90 -2.84 14.80
N PRO A 85 -1.84 -1.68 15.50
CA PRO A 85 -2.09 -0.38 14.86
C PRO A 85 -1.25 -0.06 13.61
N PHE A 86 -0.02 -0.59 13.53
CA PHE A 86 0.91 -0.32 12.42
C PHE A 86 1.30 -1.57 11.63
N CYS A 87 0.82 -2.74 12.01
CA CYS A 87 1.25 -4.00 11.40
C CYS A 87 0.17 -5.07 11.53
N LYS A 88 -0.03 -5.81 10.45
CA LYS A 88 -0.92 -6.98 10.41
C LYS A 88 -0.09 -8.20 10.06
N LEU A 89 -0.23 -9.28 10.84
CA LEU A 89 0.31 -10.58 10.49
C LEU A 89 -0.73 -11.31 9.63
N LEU A 90 -0.41 -11.49 8.35
CA LEU A 90 -1.25 -12.21 7.41
C LEU A 90 -0.69 -13.61 7.18
N ARG A 91 -1.58 -14.60 7.18
CA ARG A 91 -1.27 -15.99 6.85
C ARG A 91 -1.98 -16.38 5.57
N PHE A 92 -1.21 -16.84 4.60
CA PHE A 92 -1.70 -17.40 3.35
C PHE A 92 -1.88 -18.91 3.56
N LYS A 93 -3.12 -19.34 3.81
CA LYS A 93 -3.44 -20.73 4.08
C LYS A 93 -3.88 -21.42 2.80
N ARG A 94 -3.19 -22.49 2.44
CA ARG A 94 -3.58 -23.42 1.38
C ARG A 94 -4.74 -24.30 1.86
N HIS A 95 -5.73 -24.52 1.02
CA HIS A 95 -6.86 -25.40 1.31
C HIS A 95 -6.89 -26.58 0.34
N SER A 96 -6.92 -27.80 0.87
CA SER A 96 -7.11 -29.03 0.09
C SER A 96 -8.07 -29.95 0.85
N ASN A 97 -8.92 -30.65 0.11
CA ASN A 97 -9.87 -31.63 0.64
C ASN A 97 -9.29 -33.05 0.65
N GLU A 98 -8.09 -33.25 0.10
CA GLU A 98 -7.42 -34.55 0.05
C GLU A 98 -6.46 -34.71 1.25
N ALA A 99 -6.63 -35.80 2.00
CA ALA A 99 -5.87 -36.04 3.23
C ALA A 99 -4.36 -36.17 2.99
N ASP A 100 -3.95 -36.87 1.93
CA ASP A 100 -2.54 -37.09 1.61
C ASP A 100 -1.81 -35.79 1.22
N GLN A 101 -2.49 -34.92 0.48
CA GLN A 101 -1.97 -33.60 0.14
C GLN A 101 -1.84 -32.72 1.38
N LEU A 102 -2.83 -32.77 2.28
CA LEU A 102 -2.81 -32.00 3.51
C LEU A 102 -1.65 -32.41 4.43
N HIS A 103 -1.37 -33.72 4.54
CA HIS A 103 -0.19 -34.22 5.24
C HIS A 103 1.12 -33.73 4.63
N THR A 104 1.23 -33.77 3.30
CA THR A 104 2.41 -33.26 2.58
C THR A 104 2.61 -31.76 2.82
N MET A 105 1.54 -30.97 2.74
CA MET A 105 1.58 -29.52 2.96
C MET A 105 1.96 -29.14 4.39
N LEU A 106 1.55 -29.91 5.40
CA LEU A 106 1.89 -29.67 6.81
C LEU A 106 3.36 -29.96 7.13
N ASN A 107 4.00 -30.84 6.37
CA ASN A 107 5.42 -31.18 6.53
C ASN A 107 6.36 -30.17 5.86
N GLN A 108 5.83 -29.25 5.03
CA GLN A 108 6.63 -28.20 4.41
C GLN A 108 6.94 -27.06 5.40
N PRO A 109 8.14 -26.45 5.31
CA PRO A 109 8.53 -25.38 6.23
C PRO A 109 7.68 -24.12 6.02
N PHE A 110 7.37 -23.43 7.12
CA PHE A 110 6.74 -22.12 7.07
C PHE A 110 7.76 -21.03 6.74
N VAL A 111 7.40 -20.15 5.80
CA VAL A 111 8.19 -18.97 5.44
C VAL A 111 7.51 -17.72 5.99
N LEU A 112 8.26 -16.91 6.74
CA LEU A 112 7.81 -15.59 7.21
C LEU A 112 8.52 -14.51 6.39
N VAL A 113 7.73 -13.70 5.67
CA VAL A 113 8.23 -12.54 4.94
C VAL A 113 7.90 -11.28 5.74
N VAL A 114 8.92 -10.45 5.98
CA VAL A 114 8.79 -9.15 6.63
C VAL A 114 9.26 -8.08 5.65
N ALA A 115 8.37 -7.16 5.29
CA ALA A 115 8.71 -5.99 4.48
C ALA A 115 8.80 -4.75 5.38
N PRO A 116 9.81 -3.87 5.18
CA PRO A 116 9.96 -2.62 5.91
C PRO A 116 8.96 -1.54 5.49
#